data_AF-A0A8S9H117-F1
#
_entry.id   AF-A0A8S9H117-F1
#
_cell.length_a   1.000
_cell.length_b   1.000
_cell.length_c   1.000
_cell.angle_alpha   90.00
_cell.angle_beta   90.00
_cell.angle_gamma   90.00
#
_symmetry.space_group_name_H-M   'P 1'
#
loop_
_entity.id
_entity.type
_entity.pdbx_description
1 polymer ?
#
loop_
_entity_poly.entity_id
_entity_poly.type
_entity_poly.pdbx_seq_one_letter_code
_entity_poly.pdbx_strand_id
1 'polypeptide(L)'
;MGVHLEALVEYVTNRHEEILIERRSLFLPPWFVAHLQGYARAFSAAKGNRGRVLGDGRLSGFLTKEGRKWGAEVDSLDWRVLVLDPNPRLKDMAAVWGLLEAVSKMLPYLVEKVCPPPEEGAYSLEPFTVERMGCAYENRRSGDCGHVAVKFMELHALGNPQPRMDGLTDELVDIMRKQWAMDLYKDWVVPVYVGEEMQ
;
A
#
# COMPACT_ATOMS: atom_id res chain seq x y z
N MET A 1 -5.01 -14.93 -7.58
CA MET A 1 -5.55 -13.76 -6.86
C MET A 1 -4.64 -12.53 -6.91
N GLY A 2 -3.33 -12.65 -7.22
CA GLY A 2 -2.39 -11.50 -7.21
C GLY A 2 -2.52 -10.52 -8.38
N VAL A 3 -2.67 -11.01 -9.62
CA VAL A 3 -2.58 -10.16 -10.84
C VAL A 3 -3.67 -9.09 -10.91
N HIS A 4 -4.92 -9.40 -10.52
CA HIS A 4 -6.01 -8.42 -10.56
C HIS A 4 -5.82 -7.27 -9.56
N LEU A 5 -5.32 -7.58 -8.37
CA LEU A 5 -5.08 -6.55 -7.36
C LEU A 5 -3.87 -5.70 -7.73
N GLU A 6 -2.83 -6.31 -8.30
CA GLU A 6 -1.68 -5.58 -8.86
C GLU A 6 -2.12 -4.63 -9.98
N ALA A 7 -2.93 -5.11 -10.92
CA ALA A 7 -3.49 -4.28 -11.99
C ALA A 7 -4.32 -3.11 -11.45
N LEU A 8 -5.17 -3.34 -10.45
CA LEU A 8 -5.97 -2.27 -9.83
C LEU A 8 -5.11 -1.23 -9.10
N VAL A 9 -4.12 -1.68 -8.34
CA VAL A 9 -3.19 -0.77 -7.65
C VAL A 9 -2.42 0.06 -8.65
N GLU A 10 -1.93 -0.53 -9.74
CA GLU A 10 -1.23 0.17 -10.81
C GLU A 10 -2.15 1.17 -11.54
N TYR A 11 -3.37 0.76 -11.90
CA TYR A 11 -4.36 1.65 -12.50
C TYR A 11 -4.64 2.88 -11.63
N VAL A 12 -4.92 2.68 -10.34
CA VAL A 12 -5.19 3.79 -9.40
C VAL A 12 -3.93 4.63 -9.14
N THR A 13 -2.74 4.03 -9.15
CA THR A 13 -1.47 4.77 -9.07
C THR A 13 -1.31 5.71 -10.24
N ASN A 14 -1.47 5.21 -11.48
CA ASN A 14 -1.33 6.00 -12.70
C ASN A 14 -2.38 7.10 -12.78
N ARG A 15 -3.62 6.80 -12.37
CA ARG A 15 -4.74 7.76 -12.36
C ARG A 15 -4.48 8.97 -11.45
N HIS A 16 -3.76 8.77 -10.35
CA HIS A 16 -3.54 9.78 -9.31
C HIS A 16 -2.07 10.15 -9.12
N GLU A 17 -1.23 9.91 -10.14
CA GLU A 17 0.22 10.10 -10.06
C GLU A 17 0.59 11.51 -9.61
N GLU A 18 -0.04 12.54 -10.19
CA GLU A 18 0.22 13.94 -9.84
C GLU A 18 -0.06 14.22 -8.36
N ILE A 19 -1.19 13.74 -7.83
CA ILE A 19 -1.57 13.93 -6.42
C ILE A 19 -0.67 13.13 -5.49
N LEU A 20 -0.27 11.92 -5.89
CA LEU A 20 0.66 11.08 -5.13
C LEU A 20 2.04 11.74 -5.04
N ILE A 21 2.53 12.33 -6.14
CA ILE A 21 3.77 13.12 -6.17
C ILE A 21 3.64 14.35 -5.26
N GLU A 22 2.58 15.13 -5.42
CA GLU A 22 2.31 16.33 -4.59
C GLU A 22 2.29 15.98 -3.09
N ARG A 23 1.69 14.85 -2.74
CA ARG A 23 1.57 14.36 -1.36
C ARG A 23 2.72 13.45 -0.91
N ARG A 24 3.79 13.34 -1.70
CA ARG A 24 4.98 12.51 -1.41
C ARG A 24 4.62 11.09 -0.96
N SER A 25 3.60 10.53 -1.62
CA SER A 25 2.96 9.26 -1.28
C SER A 25 3.10 8.28 -2.43
N LEU A 26 3.03 6.98 -2.13
CA LEU A 26 3.10 5.94 -3.15
C LEU A 26 2.26 4.74 -2.73
N PHE A 27 1.62 4.09 -3.71
CA PHE A 27 0.98 2.80 -3.49
C PHE A 27 1.97 1.67 -3.73
N LEU A 28 2.05 0.76 -2.77
CA LEU A 28 2.90 -0.41 -2.84
C LEU A 28 2.13 -1.61 -3.41
N PRO A 29 2.75 -2.39 -4.30
CA PRO A 29 2.11 -3.61 -4.82
C PRO A 29 1.98 -4.66 -3.71
N PRO A 30 0.96 -5.56 -3.77
CA PRO A 30 0.71 -6.58 -2.74
C PRO A 30 1.92 -7.48 -2.42
N TRP A 31 2.77 -7.75 -3.41
CA TRP A 31 3.97 -8.56 -3.19
C TRP A 31 4.92 -7.93 -2.16
N PHE A 32 4.94 -6.60 -2.01
CA PHE A 32 5.87 -5.91 -1.10
C PHE A 32 5.68 -6.39 0.35
N VAL A 33 4.44 -6.40 0.83
CA VAL A 33 4.12 -6.85 2.20
C VAL A 33 4.38 -8.36 2.35
N ALA A 34 3.98 -9.16 1.36
CA ALA A 34 4.25 -10.60 1.37
C ALA A 34 5.76 -10.91 1.42
N HIS A 35 6.56 -10.09 0.73
CA HIS A 35 8.01 -10.22 0.71
C HIS A 35 8.63 -9.85 2.06
N LEU A 36 8.16 -8.80 2.73
CA LEU A 36 8.57 -8.48 4.11
C LEU A 36 8.21 -9.59 5.09
N GLN A 37 7.00 -10.13 5.00
CA GLN A 37 6.58 -11.27 5.83
C GLN A 37 7.47 -12.50 5.61
N GLY A 38 8.00 -12.70 4.39
CA GLY A 38 8.99 -13.74 4.10
C GLY A 38 10.27 -13.64 4.93
N TYR A 39 10.68 -12.43 5.33
CA TYR A 39 11.85 -12.20 6.18
C TYR A 39 11.58 -12.36 7.68
N ALA A 40 10.33 -12.55 8.11
CA ALA A 40 9.95 -12.49 9.54
C ALA A 40 10.82 -13.39 10.43
N ARG A 41 11.05 -14.64 10.01
CA ARG A 41 11.85 -15.61 10.76
C ARG A 41 13.33 -15.21 10.83
N ALA A 42 13.92 -14.87 9.69
CA ALA A 42 15.33 -14.46 9.61
C ALA A 42 15.58 -13.16 10.40
N PHE A 43 14.66 -12.21 10.30
CA PHE A 43 14.72 -10.94 11.01
C PHE A 43 14.62 -11.13 12.53
N SER A 44 13.73 -12.02 12.98
CA SER A 44 13.58 -12.33 14.41
C SER A 44 14.81 -13.05 14.98
N ALA A 45 15.47 -13.90 14.19
CA ALA A 45 16.68 -14.61 14.60
C ALA A 45 17.93 -13.71 14.64
N ALA A 46 17.94 -12.60 13.89
CA ALA A 46 19.06 -11.67 13.83
C ALA A 46 19.22 -10.87 15.14
N LYS A 47 20.39 -10.99 15.76
CA LYS A 47 20.77 -10.30 17.00
C LYS A 47 21.86 -9.25 16.72
N GLY A 48 21.49 -8.17 16.02
CA GLY A 48 22.38 -7.02 15.76
C GLY A 48 22.64 -6.70 14.29
N ASN A 49 22.28 -7.59 13.36
CA ASN A 49 22.44 -7.39 11.91
C ASN A 49 21.09 -7.38 11.16
N ARG A 50 20.00 -6.97 11.83
CA ARG A 50 18.63 -6.97 11.28
C ARG A 50 18.51 -6.19 9.97
N GLY A 51 19.19 -5.06 9.84
CA GLY A 51 19.24 -4.30 8.58
C GLY A 51 19.83 -5.07 7.39
N ARG A 52 20.77 -6.01 7.63
CA ARG A 52 21.30 -6.89 6.57
C ARG A 52 20.30 -7.94 6.11
N VAL A 53 19.34 -8.35 6.94
CA VAL A 53 18.28 -9.28 6.54
C VAL A 53 17.40 -8.65 5.45
N LEU A 54 17.17 -7.34 5.56
CA LEU A 54 16.47 -6.52 4.57
C LEU A 54 17.43 -5.99 3.48
N GLY A 55 18.63 -6.57 3.43
CA GLY A 55 19.74 -6.26 2.54
C GLY A 55 19.46 -6.49 1.06
N ASP A 56 18.37 -7.17 0.71
CA ASP A 56 18.06 -7.55 -0.67
C ASP A 56 17.97 -6.31 -1.58
N GLY A 57 18.76 -6.34 -2.65
CA GLY A 57 18.80 -5.30 -3.68
C GLY A 57 17.43 -5.09 -4.34
N ARG A 58 16.54 -6.07 -4.30
CA ARG A 58 15.16 -5.95 -4.80
C ARG A 58 14.35 -4.91 -4.02
N LEU A 59 14.37 -4.96 -2.68
CA LEU A 59 13.60 -4.03 -1.84
C LEU A 59 14.17 -2.62 -1.96
N SER A 60 15.48 -2.46 -1.75
CA SER A 60 16.11 -1.15 -1.84
C SER A 60 16.00 -0.58 -3.25
N GLY A 61 16.24 -1.38 -4.29
CA GLY A 61 16.12 -0.94 -5.68
C GLY A 61 14.70 -0.56 -6.08
N PHE A 62 13.68 -1.23 -5.53
CA PHE A 62 12.29 -0.83 -5.74
C PHE A 62 11.98 0.52 -5.07
N LEU A 63 12.43 0.70 -3.82
CA LEU A 63 12.15 1.88 -3.00
C LEU A 63 13.01 3.10 -3.34
N THR A 64 14.09 2.94 -4.11
CA THR A 64 14.97 4.06 -4.52
C THR A 64 14.86 4.41 -6.01
N LYS A 65 14.03 3.68 -6.78
CA LYS A 65 13.77 3.97 -8.18
C LYS A 65 13.09 5.34 -8.32
N GLU A 66 13.53 6.13 -9.29
CA GLU A 66 12.90 7.42 -9.64
C GLU A 66 11.40 7.26 -9.90
N GLY A 67 10.59 8.20 -9.39
CA GLY A 67 9.12 8.11 -9.36
C GLY A 67 8.54 7.15 -8.30
N ARG A 68 9.38 6.38 -7.58
CA ARG A 68 8.97 5.46 -6.50
C ARG A 68 9.85 5.60 -5.25
N LYS A 69 10.56 6.72 -5.13
CA LYS A 69 11.48 6.97 -4.03
C LYS A 69 10.71 7.14 -2.73
N TRP A 70 10.81 6.15 -1.86
CA TRP A 70 10.32 6.29 -0.51
C TRP A 70 11.36 7.06 0.31
N GLY A 71 10.94 8.10 1.03
CA GLY A 71 11.81 8.79 1.99
C GLY A 71 12.65 9.94 1.44
N ALA A 72 12.78 10.11 0.13
CA ALA A 72 13.63 11.13 -0.47
C ALA A 72 13.18 12.58 -0.19
N GLU A 73 11.96 12.78 0.32
CA GLU A 73 11.40 14.08 0.65
C GLU A 73 10.56 14.05 1.95
N VAL A 74 10.83 13.11 2.87
CA VAL A 74 10.00 12.99 4.08
C VAL A 74 10.60 13.81 5.23
N ASP A 75 10.08 15.03 5.41
CA ASP A 75 10.48 15.94 6.49
C ASP A 75 9.92 15.50 7.86
N SER A 76 8.84 14.71 7.89
CA SER A 76 8.29 14.10 9.10
C SER A 76 7.68 12.72 8.82
N LEU A 77 8.05 11.72 9.63
CA LEU A 77 7.48 10.37 9.59
C LEU A 77 6.50 10.21 10.74
N ASP A 78 5.22 10.11 10.42
CA ASP A 78 4.25 9.50 11.34
C ASP A 78 4.64 8.03 11.53
N TRP A 79 5.13 7.67 12.71
CA TRP A 79 5.68 6.34 13.02
C TRP A 79 4.60 5.26 13.24
N ARG A 80 3.64 5.17 12.32
CA ARG A 80 2.43 4.34 12.40
C ARG A 80 2.10 3.62 11.11
N VAL A 81 1.47 2.45 11.25
CA VAL A 81 0.81 1.70 10.19
C VAL A 81 -0.70 1.82 10.42
N LEU A 82 -1.38 2.54 9.53
CA LEU A 82 -2.83 2.64 9.53
C LEU A 82 -3.44 1.52 8.68
N VAL A 83 -4.28 0.68 9.30
CA VAL A 83 -4.95 -0.44 8.66
C VAL A 83 -6.33 -0.02 8.17
N LEU A 84 -6.49 0.02 6.85
CA LEU A 84 -7.75 0.26 6.15
C LEU A 84 -8.42 -1.09 5.88
N ASP A 85 -9.17 -1.61 6.86
CA ASP A 85 -9.76 -2.94 6.80
C ASP A 85 -11.24 -2.88 6.33
N PRO A 86 -11.57 -3.40 5.13
CA PRO A 86 -12.96 -3.45 4.68
C PRO A 86 -13.82 -4.48 5.43
N ASN A 87 -13.23 -5.42 6.18
CA ASN A 87 -13.96 -6.46 6.92
C ASN A 87 -13.53 -6.52 8.40
N PRO A 88 -13.70 -5.44 9.17
CA PRO A 88 -13.13 -5.31 10.51
C PRO A 88 -13.63 -6.37 11.51
N ARG A 89 -14.76 -7.03 11.24
CA ARG A 89 -15.31 -8.11 12.10
C ARG A 89 -14.63 -9.46 11.92
N LEU A 90 -13.89 -9.68 10.84
CA LEU A 90 -13.26 -10.98 10.58
C LEU A 90 -12.03 -11.23 11.44
N LYS A 91 -11.35 -10.16 11.85
CA LYS A 91 -10.13 -10.22 12.67
C LYS A 91 -10.20 -9.13 13.72
N ASP A 92 -9.98 -9.48 14.98
CA ASP A 92 -9.77 -8.49 16.04
C ASP A 92 -8.37 -7.86 15.91
N MET A 93 -8.07 -6.87 16.76
CA MET A 93 -6.77 -6.20 16.73
C MET A 93 -5.61 -7.10 17.12
N ALA A 94 -5.83 -8.15 17.92
CA ALA A 94 -4.79 -9.11 18.25
C ALA A 94 -4.38 -9.92 17.01
N ALA A 95 -5.36 -10.36 16.22
CA ALA A 95 -5.12 -11.02 14.94
C ALA A 95 -4.49 -10.09 13.90
N VAL A 96 -4.91 -8.82 13.83
CA VAL A 96 -4.27 -7.82 12.96
C VAL A 96 -2.81 -7.60 13.35
N TRP A 97 -2.54 -7.42 14.65
CA TRP A 97 -1.18 -7.28 15.15
C TRP A 97 -0.32 -8.49 14.78
N GLY A 98 -0.81 -9.71 14.97
CA GLY A 98 -0.06 -10.92 14.59
C GLY A 98 0.32 -10.98 13.10
N LEU A 99 -0.47 -10.36 12.22
CA LEU A 99 -0.18 -10.29 10.77
C LEU A 99 0.83 -9.18 10.42
N LEU A 100 0.83 -8.08 11.18
CA LEU A 100 1.62 -6.89 10.88
C LEU A 100 2.84 -6.72 11.79
N GLU A 101 2.99 -7.52 12.84
CA GLU A 101 4.09 -7.42 13.82
C GLU A 101 5.45 -7.43 13.13
N ALA A 102 5.67 -8.39 12.22
CA ALA A 102 6.92 -8.49 11.48
C ALA A 102 7.16 -7.25 10.62
N VAL A 103 6.13 -6.76 9.93
CA VAL A 103 6.20 -5.57 9.08
C VAL A 103 6.51 -4.34 9.92
N SER A 104 5.78 -4.12 11.00
CA SER A 104 5.96 -3.03 11.98
C SER A 104 7.39 -2.98 12.51
N LYS A 105 8.01 -4.13 12.81
CA LYS A 105 9.40 -4.20 13.28
C LYS A 105 10.44 -3.98 12.17
N MET A 106 10.12 -4.28 10.91
CA MET A 106 11.04 -4.14 9.78
C MET A 106 11.06 -2.74 9.16
N LEU A 107 9.93 -2.03 9.16
CA LEU A 107 9.81 -0.69 8.56
C LEU A 107 10.89 0.30 9.05
N PRO A 108 11.23 0.38 10.36
CA PRO A 108 12.31 1.24 10.84
C PRO A 108 13.66 1.02 10.15
N TYR A 109 14.01 -0.25 9.91
CA TYR A 109 15.27 -0.63 9.26
C TYR A 109 15.26 -0.36 7.77
N LEU A 110 14.08 -0.37 7.13
CA LEU A 110 13.94 0.07 5.75
C LEU A 110 14.10 1.58 5.66
N VAL A 111 13.44 2.33 6.54
CA VAL A 111 13.55 3.80 6.63
C VAL A 111 15.01 4.21 6.79
N GLU A 112 15.73 3.63 7.76
CA GLU A 112 17.16 3.89 7.98
C GLU A 112 18.02 3.64 6.71
N LYS A 113 17.62 2.68 5.88
CA LYS A 113 18.37 2.27 4.69
C LYS A 113 18.06 3.10 3.44
N VAL A 114 16.82 3.55 3.27
CA VAL A 114 16.36 4.19 2.02
C VAL A 114 16.12 5.68 2.13
N CYS A 115 15.88 6.20 3.34
CA CYS A 115 15.69 7.62 3.59
C CYS A 115 17.05 8.31 3.83
N PRO A 116 17.21 9.58 3.45
CA PRO A 116 18.33 10.40 3.92
C PRO A 116 18.39 10.43 5.45
N PRO A 117 19.58 10.57 6.06
CA PRO A 117 19.65 10.73 7.51
C PRO A 117 18.89 11.98 7.96
N PRO A 118 18.21 11.96 9.12
CA PRO A 118 17.56 13.15 9.67
C PRO A 118 18.59 14.23 10.00
N GLU A 119 18.16 15.50 10.06
CA GLU A 119 19.04 16.63 10.40
C GLU A 119 19.70 16.47 11.77
N GLU A 120 18.99 15.86 12.73
CA GLU A 120 19.50 15.56 14.06
C GLU A 120 19.31 14.08 14.42
N GLY A 121 20.39 13.44 14.89
CA GLY A 121 20.36 12.10 15.45
C GLY A 121 20.24 10.98 14.41
N ALA A 122 19.48 9.94 14.76
CA ALA A 122 19.21 8.79 13.91
C ALA A 122 17.71 8.46 13.97
N TYR A 123 17.20 7.80 12.93
CA TYR A 123 15.85 7.27 12.97
C TYR A 123 15.69 6.29 14.14
N SER A 124 14.53 6.33 14.80
CA SER A 124 14.17 5.32 15.80
C SER A 124 14.16 3.94 15.15
N LEU A 125 14.62 2.92 15.88
CA LEU A 125 14.46 1.51 15.49
C LEU A 125 13.29 0.82 16.21
N GLU A 126 12.51 1.59 16.98
CA GLU A 126 11.30 1.10 17.61
C GLU A 126 10.25 0.71 16.55
N PRO A 127 9.46 -0.35 16.77
CA PRO A 127 8.46 -0.78 15.82
C PRO A 127 7.41 0.31 15.56
N PHE A 128 6.90 0.39 14.33
CA PHE A 128 5.78 1.27 14.02
C PHE A 128 4.55 0.86 14.82
N THR A 129 3.80 1.82 15.36
CA THR A 129 2.50 1.51 15.97
C THR A 129 1.54 0.98 14.90
N VAL A 130 0.60 0.12 15.27
CA VAL A 130 -0.39 -0.42 14.34
C VAL A 130 -1.77 -0.05 14.84
N GLU A 131 -2.52 0.68 14.02
CA GLU A 131 -3.86 1.16 14.34
C GLU A 131 -4.81 0.78 13.22
N ARG A 132 -6.03 0.38 13.55
CA ARG A 132 -7.09 0.17 12.55
C ARG A 132 -7.97 1.40 12.49
N MET A 133 -8.18 1.89 11.27
CA MET A 133 -9.12 2.99 11.05
C MET A 133 -10.54 2.54 11.40
N GLY A 134 -11.20 3.29 12.29
CA GLY A 134 -12.60 3.09 12.63
C GLY A 134 -13.54 3.77 11.63
N CYS A 135 -14.83 3.45 11.75
CA CYS A 135 -15.92 4.20 11.10
C CYS A 135 -15.88 4.25 9.56
N ALA A 136 -15.27 3.29 8.87
CA ALA A 136 -15.38 3.16 7.41
C ALA A 136 -16.55 2.25 7.00
N TYR A 137 -16.87 2.23 5.70
CA TYR A 137 -17.78 1.24 5.12
C TYR A 137 -17.36 -0.19 5.48
N GLU A 138 -18.33 -1.00 5.89
CA GLU A 138 -18.12 -2.40 6.22
C GLU A 138 -18.61 -3.26 5.05
N ASN A 139 -17.68 -3.92 4.37
CA ASN A 139 -18.02 -4.89 3.35
C ASN A 139 -18.69 -6.11 3.98
N ARG A 140 -19.92 -6.40 3.55
CA ARG A 140 -20.69 -7.58 3.99
C ARG A 140 -20.81 -8.65 2.91
N ARG A 141 -20.19 -8.44 1.74
CA ARG A 141 -20.30 -9.30 0.56
C ARG A 141 -18.98 -10.01 0.30
N SER A 142 -19.05 -11.24 -0.24
CA SER A 142 -17.85 -11.95 -0.67
C SER A 142 -17.31 -11.35 -1.98
N GLY A 143 -15.99 -11.33 -2.12
CA GLY A 143 -15.32 -10.90 -3.37
C GLY A 143 -15.03 -9.40 -3.49
N ASP A 144 -15.58 -8.55 -2.63
CA ASP A 144 -15.39 -7.09 -2.72
C ASP A 144 -14.17 -6.57 -1.97
N CYS A 145 -13.62 -7.35 -1.02
CA CYS A 145 -12.57 -6.89 -0.12
C CYS A 145 -11.35 -6.28 -0.82
N GLY A 146 -10.91 -6.85 -1.96
CA GLY A 146 -9.78 -6.32 -2.73
C GLY A 146 -10.10 -4.96 -3.36
N HIS A 147 -11.29 -4.80 -3.95
CA HIS A 147 -11.72 -3.56 -4.58
C HIS A 147 -11.92 -2.45 -3.55
N VAL A 148 -12.58 -2.78 -2.43
CA VAL A 148 -12.82 -1.83 -1.33
C VAL A 148 -11.50 -1.41 -0.67
N ALA A 149 -10.54 -2.33 -0.49
CA ALA A 149 -9.21 -2.00 0.03
C ALA A 149 -8.48 -0.98 -0.87
N VAL A 150 -8.50 -1.19 -2.20
CA VAL A 150 -7.93 -0.22 -3.16
C VAL A 150 -8.67 1.12 -3.08
N LYS A 151 -9.99 1.10 -2.95
CA LYS A 151 -10.79 2.33 -2.83
C LYS A 151 -10.48 3.11 -1.55
N PHE A 152 -10.27 2.41 -0.43
CA PHE A 152 -9.84 3.04 0.81
C PHE A 152 -8.45 3.67 0.67
N MET A 153 -7.51 2.98 0.04
CA MET A 153 -6.18 3.55 -0.26
C MET A 153 -6.29 4.81 -1.12
N GLU A 154 -7.11 4.77 -2.18
CA GLU A 154 -7.40 5.91 -3.05
C GLU A 154 -7.98 7.07 -2.25
N LEU A 155 -9.09 6.86 -1.54
CA LEU A 155 -9.75 7.90 -0.76
C LEU A 155 -8.82 8.47 0.31
N HIS A 156 -8.01 7.63 0.97
CA HIS A 156 -7.06 8.08 1.98
C HIS A 156 -6.00 9.00 1.37
N ALA A 157 -5.39 8.56 0.26
CA ALA A 157 -4.38 9.34 -0.47
C ALA A 157 -4.94 10.67 -0.96
N LEU A 158 -6.23 10.74 -1.31
CA LEU A 158 -6.91 11.97 -1.75
C LEU A 158 -7.42 12.85 -0.60
N GLY A 159 -7.24 12.46 0.67
CA GLY A 159 -7.70 13.24 1.84
C GLY A 159 -9.17 13.03 2.18
N ASN A 160 -9.71 11.86 1.82
CA ASN A 160 -11.06 11.40 2.07
C ASN A 160 -12.16 12.37 1.55
N PRO A 161 -12.18 12.68 0.24
CA PRO A 161 -13.21 13.53 -0.38
C PRO A 161 -14.58 12.82 -0.42
N GLN A 162 -15.66 13.54 -0.78
CA GLN A 162 -16.97 12.92 -0.95
C GLN A 162 -17.06 12.06 -2.24
N PRO A 163 -17.72 10.88 -2.21
CA PRO A 163 -18.19 10.19 -1.01
C PRO A 163 -17.00 9.70 -0.17
N ARG A 164 -17.04 10.00 1.13
CA ARG A 164 -16.02 9.60 2.09
C ARG A 164 -16.06 8.08 2.28
N MET A 165 -15.01 7.51 2.88
CA MET A 165 -14.95 6.07 3.17
C MET A 165 -16.14 5.55 3.99
N ASP A 166 -16.71 6.37 4.88
CA ASP A 166 -17.89 6.06 5.70
C ASP A 166 -19.23 6.26 4.96
N GLY A 167 -19.21 7.01 3.85
CA GLY A 167 -20.35 7.24 2.97
C GLY A 167 -20.44 6.27 1.79
N LEU A 168 -19.53 5.30 1.67
CA LEU A 168 -19.62 4.26 0.65
C LEU A 168 -20.82 3.33 0.92
N THR A 169 -21.42 2.83 -0.14
CA THR A 169 -22.56 1.89 -0.11
C THR A 169 -22.29 0.72 -1.05
N ASP A 170 -23.04 -0.38 -0.87
CA ASP A 170 -22.95 -1.54 -1.77
C ASP A 170 -23.20 -1.16 -3.25
N GLU A 171 -24.12 -0.22 -3.49
CA GLU A 171 -24.41 0.31 -4.82
C GLU A 171 -23.20 1.07 -5.40
N LEU A 172 -22.56 1.94 -4.61
CA LEU A 172 -21.35 2.64 -5.04
C LEU A 172 -20.19 1.67 -5.30
N VAL A 173 -20.08 0.61 -4.51
CA VAL A 173 -19.09 -0.47 -4.74
C VAL A 173 -19.37 -1.18 -6.06
N ASP A 174 -20.63 -1.47 -6.38
CA ASP A 174 -21.00 -2.11 -7.66
C ASP A 174 -20.72 -1.22 -8.87
N ILE A 175 -21.03 0.08 -8.77
CA ILE A 175 -20.72 1.06 -9.81
C ILE A 175 -19.21 1.15 -10.02
N MET A 176 -18.44 1.28 -8.94
CA MET A 176 -16.99 1.37 -8.98
C MET A 176 -16.36 0.14 -9.64
N ARG A 177 -16.80 -1.07 -9.26
CA ARG A 177 -16.29 -2.32 -9.83
C ARG A 177 -16.50 -2.39 -11.34
N LYS A 178 -17.69 -2.00 -11.81
CA LYS A 178 -18.01 -1.95 -13.25
C LYS A 178 -17.14 -0.91 -13.95
N GLN A 179 -16.99 0.27 -13.36
CA GLN A 179 -16.19 1.35 -13.93
C GLN A 179 -14.73 0.92 -14.08
N TRP A 180 -14.10 0.40 -13.02
CA TRP A 180 -12.71 -0.06 -13.07
C TRP A 180 -12.50 -1.20 -14.07
N ALA A 181 -13.44 -2.14 -14.17
CA ALA A 181 -13.35 -3.20 -15.18
C ALA A 181 -13.38 -2.63 -16.61
N MET A 182 -14.25 -1.65 -16.87
CA MET A 182 -14.34 -1.00 -18.18
C MET A 182 -13.11 -0.13 -18.48
N ASP A 183 -12.60 0.60 -17.49
CA ASP A 183 -11.42 1.45 -17.65
C ASP A 183 -10.18 0.60 -17.95
N LEU A 184 -9.92 -0.44 -17.15
CA LEU A 184 -8.82 -1.38 -17.40
C LEU A 184 -8.89 -2.01 -18.78
N TYR A 185 -10.09 -2.41 -19.22
CA TYR A 185 -10.26 -2.97 -20.56
C TYR A 185 -9.96 -1.93 -21.65
N LYS A 186 -10.48 -0.72 -21.53
CA LYS A 186 -10.25 0.36 -22.49
C LYS A 186 -8.79 0.78 -22.55
N ASP A 187 -8.13 0.90 -21.41
CA ASP A 187 -6.80 1.49 -21.35
C ASP A 187 -5.71 0.46 -21.67
N TRP A 188 -5.90 -0.81 -21.30
CA TRP A 188 -4.83 -1.81 -21.40
C TRP A 188 -5.10 -2.91 -22.41
N VAL A 189 -6.37 -3.17 -22.75
CA VAL A 189 -6.73 -4.27 -23.67
C VAL A 189 -7.01 -3.73 -25.07
N VAL A 190 -7.86 -2.70 -25.23
CA VAL A 190 -8.21 -2.13 -26.54
C VAL A 190 -6.99 -1.70 -27.36
N PRO A 191 -5.95 -1.03 -26.81
CA PRO A 191 -4.79 -0.62 -27.60
C PRO A 191 -4.03 -1.79 -28.23
N VAL A 192 -4.10 -2.98 -27.63
CA VAL A 192 -3.48 -4.20 -28.19
C VAL A 192 -4.18 -4.63 -29.48
N TYR A 193 -5.49 -4.42 -29.60
CA TYR A 193 -6.26 -4.83 -30.77
C TYR A 193 -6.35 -3.74 -31.86
N VAL A 194 -6.25 -2.47 -31.48
CA VAL A 194 -6.40 -1.33 -32.41
C VAL A 194 -5.03 -0.79 -32.87
N GLY A 195 -3.96 -1.12 -32.16
CA GLY A 195 -2.59 -0.65 -32.45
C GLY A 195 -1.90 -1.27 -33.67
N GLU A 196 -2.52 -2.21 -34.38
CA GLU A 196 -1.95 -2.85 -35.58
C GLU A 196 -2.49 -2.28 -36.92
N GLU A 197 -3.45 -1.35 -36.92
CA GLU A 197 -4.05 -0.82 -38.17
C GLU A 197 -3.62 0.61 -38.58
N MET A 198 -2.59 1.19 -37.95
CA MET A 198 -2.09 2.53 -38.33
C MET A 198 -0.55 2.66 -38.33
N GLN A 199 0.13 1.81 -39.10
CA GLN A 199 1.47 2.10 -39.62
C GLN A 199 1.55 1.85 -41.13
#